data_AF-A0AAU3VCA1-F1
#
_entry.id   AF-A0AAU3VCA1-F1
#
_cell.length_a   1.000
_cell.length_b   1.000
_cell.length_c   1.000
_cell.angle_alpha   90.00
_cell.angle_beta   90.00
_cell.angle_gamma   90.00
#
_symmetry.space_group_name_H-M   'P 1'
#
loop_
_entity.id
_entity.type
_entity.pdbx_description
1 polymer ?
#
loop_
_entity_poly.entity_id
_entity_poly.type
_entity_poly.pdbx_seq_one_letter_code
_entity_poly.pdbx_strand_id
1 'polypeptide(L)'
;MRDAMTVVEAAFAGVLGAPEGDVETALDAGASAMAAAEAGWDEVGRAVATAVAGLLRGCRARGWEDADLLRMVRRELRPEHVRLAGRLTADGGGDTAGLLTAYGAAERLDRFTVATAVLELVRLLGRLPGITPPAAPAPAAGGAGHPMLRRIRALLAKAESTAFPEEAEALSAKAQHLMARHSVDEALVAGTAPGGGGPGARRIGVERPYEAPKALLLDAVAAANRCRAVWSAEFGFSTVVGWEADLEAVEVLYTSLLVQAEAAMRGGGAPGPATRRPGRKGGKGGARGGDLSRDFRESFLIAYAGRIGERLAAAARDATEEAAEAGGSTEVLPVLAAREVAVGRAADAMFPETRTQRLRGRDREGWERGTAAADRAAFHGPAGAGPGRERGRGPGPSPGSRG
;
A
#
# COMPACT_ATOMS: atom_id res chain seq x y z
N MET A 1 4.95 44.38 23.07
CA MET A 1 4.65 42.96 23.32
C MET A 1 4.34 42.33 21.97
N ARG A 2 5.14 41.38 21.48
CA ARG A 2 4.81 40.71 20.20
C ARG A 2 3.70 39.70 20.48
N ASP A 3 2.69 39.70 19.62
CA ASP A 3 1.65 38.67 19.63
C ASP A 3 2.25 37.29 19.32
N ALA A 4 1.69 36.22 19.90
CA ALA A 4 2.17 34.85 19.72
C ALA A 4 2.21 34.46 18.24
N MET A 5 1.21 34.91 17.47
CA MET A 5 1.14 34.68 16.03
C MET A 5 2.35 35.27 15.31
N THR A 6 2.71 36.53 15.61
CA THR A 6 3.87 37.19 14.98
C THR A 6 5.18 36.46 15.29
N VAL A 7 5.34 35.91 16.50
CA VAL A 7 6.53 35.12 16.86
C VAL A 7 6.59 33.83 16.05
N VAL A 8 5.47 33.10 15.94
CA VAL A 8 5.38 31.85 15.18
C VAL A 8 5.61 32.08 13.68
N GLU A 9 4.97 33.09 13.10
CA GLU A 9 5.14 33.42 11.67
C GLU A 9 6.59 33.81 11.34
N ALA A 10 7.24 34.60 12.21
CA ALA A 10 8.65 34.96 12.04
C ALA A 10 9.57 33.73 12.13
N ALA A 11 9.32 32.83 13.08
CA ALA A 11 10.07 31.59 13.21
C ALA A 11 9.90 30.67 11.97
N PHE A 12 8.66 30.53 11.49
CA PHE A 12 8.36 29.72 10.30
C PHE A 12 9.02 30.32 9.05
N ALA A 13 8.88 31.63 8.84
CA ALA A 13 9.50 32.33 7.71
C ALA A 13 11.03 32.20 7.75
N GLY A 14 11.64 32.32 8.94
CA GLY A 14 13.08 32.14 9.13
C GLY A 14 13.57 30.77 8.69
N VAL A 15 12.90 29.70 9.15
CA VAL A 15 13.28 28.32 8.82
C VAL A 15 12.97 27.95 7.36
N LEU A 16 11.89 28.47 6.78
CA LEU A 16 11.55 28.24 5.37
C LEU A 16 12.51 28.96 4.42
N GLY A 17 12.96 30.17 4.78
CA GLY A 17 13.89 30.98 4.00
C GLY A 17 15.37 30.62 4.20
N ALA A 18 15.71 29.84 5.23
CA ALA A 18 17.10 29.50 5.55
C ALA A 18 17.77 28.63 4.45
N PRO A 19 18.97 29.02 3.97
CA PRO A 19 19.79 28.17 3.10
C PRO A 19 20.26 26.92 3.85
N GLU A 20 20.61 25.85 3.14
CA GLU A 20 20.93 24.55 3.77
C GLU A 20 22.05 24.62 4.83
N GLY A 21 23.01 25.55 4.69
CA GLY A 21 24.08 25.74 5.65
C GLY A 21 23.67 26.39 6.98
N ASP A 22 22.55 27.11 7.00
CA ASP A 22 22.12 27.92 8.16
C ASP A 22 20.85 27.38 8.83
N VAL A 23 20.38 26.19 8.42
CA VAL A 23 19.12 25.61 8.89
C VAL A 23 19.12 25.39 10.40
N GLU A 24 20.21 24.83 10.94
CA GLU A 24 20.34 24.55 12.38
C GLU A 24 20.26 25.84 13.20
N THR A 25 20.94 26.90 12.75
CA THR A 25 20.87 28.22 13.40
C THR A 25 19.46 28.82 13.32
N ALA A 26 18.78 28.69 12.19
CA ALA A 26 17.41 29.16 12.04
C ALA A 26 16.41 28.38 12.93
N LEU A 27 16.59 27.05 13.04
CA LEU A 27 15.81 26.20 13.93
C LEU A 27 16.01 26.61 15.39
N ASP A 28 17.25 26.74 15.85
CA ASP A 28 17.56 27.11 17.24
C ASP A 28 17.04 28.51 17.59
N ALA A 29 17.20 29.49 16.70
CA ALA A 29 16.69 30.84 16.90
C ALA A 29 15.16 30.87 16.97
N GLY A 30 14.48 30.17 16.03
CA GLY A 30 13.02 30.06 16.01
C GLY A 30 12.48 29.33 17.23
N ALA A 31 13.09 28.21 17.62
CA ALA A 31 12.69 27.41 18.77
C ALA A 31 12.87 28.19 20.08
N SER A 32 13.99 28.90 20.23
CA SER A 32 14.23 29.80 21.37
C SER A 32 13.17 30.89 21.46
N ALA A 33 12.85 31.55 20.34
CA ALA A 33 11.86 32.61 20.30
C ALA A 33 10.44 32.11 20.67
N MET A 34 10.05 30.93 20.17
CA MET A 34 8.77 30.31 20.49
C MET A 34 8.71 29.86 21.96
N ALA A 35 9.76 29.21 22.47
CA ALA A 35 9.81 28.71 23.84
C ALA A 35 9.82 29.83 24.90
N ALA A 36 10.41 30.99 24.56
CA ALA A 36 10.51 32.16 25.44
C ALA A 36 9.43 33.23 25.17
N ALA A 37 8.40 32.94 24.37
CA ALA A 37 7.38 33.91 24.00
C ALA A 37 6.59 34.42 25.23
N GLU A 38 6.50 35.75 25.38
CA GLU A 38 5.81 36.41 26.51
C GLU A 38 4.31 36.10 26.57
N ALA A 39 3.68 35.82 25.41
CA ALA A 39 2.27 35.47 25.31
C ALA A 39 1.91 34.13 25.99
N GLY A 40 2.91 33.33 26.35
CA GLY A 40 2.72 32.03 26.99
C GLY A 40 2.61 30.87 26.00
N TRP A 41 2.91 29.66 26.49
CA TRP A 41 3.07 28.47 25.65
C TRP A 41 1.76 27.98 25.01
N ASP A 42 0.62 28.19 25.67
CA ASP A 42 -0.69 27.80 25.16
C ASP A 42 -1.16 28.71 24.01
N GLU A 43 -0.79 30.00 24.03
CA GLU A 43 -1.03 30.91 22.91
C GLU A 43 -0.12 30.58 21.72
N VAL A 44 1.14 30.19 21.99
CA VAL A 44 2.04 29.64 20.96
C VAL A 44 1.45 28.37 20.35
N GLY A 45 0.86 27.49 21.14
CA GLY A 45 0.17 26.28 20.67
C GLY A 45 -0.97 26.60 19.69
N ARG A 46 -1.85 27.55 20.03
CA ARG A 46 -2.93 28.03 19.16
C ARG A 46 -2.41 28.66 17.86
N ALA A 47 -1.38 29.50 17.97
CA ALA A 47 -0.74 30.13 16.80
C ALA A 47 -0.12 29.09 15.86
N VAL A 48 0.61 28.10 16.40
CA VAL A 48 1.18 26.98 15.64
C VAL A 48 0.09 26.18 14.94
N ALA A 49 -0.97 25.77 15.65
CA ALA A 49 -2.07 25.00 15.05
C ALA A 49 -2.72 25.75 13.89
N THR A 50 -2.94 27.05 14.04
CA THR A 50 -3.52 27.92 13.00
C THR A 50 -2.59 28.04 11.79
N ALA A 51 -1.30 28.32 12.01
CA ALA A 51 -0.32 28.47 10.93
C ALA A 51 -0.10 27.15 10.19
N VAL A 52 0.02 26.02 10.90
CA VAL A 52 0.14 24.69 10.30
C VAL A 52 -1.12 24.32 9.51
N ALA A 53 -2.32 24.64 10.00
CA ALA A 53 -3.55 24.40 9.25
C ALA A 53 -3.54 25.15 7.89
N GLY A 54 -3.01 26.37 7.85
CA GLY A 54 -2.75 27.10 6.61
C GLY A 54 -1.78 26.38 5.68
N LEU A 55 -0.67 25.89 6.23
CA LEU A 55 0.34 25.13 5.49
C LEU A 55 -0.22 23.81 4.91
N LEU A 56 -1.03 23.08 5.68
CA LEU A 56 -1.69 21.85 5.25
C LEU A 56 -2.67 22.11 4.11
N ARG A 57 -3.47 23.19 4.18
CA ARG A 57 -4.31 23.63 3.04
C ARG A 57 -3.47 23.92 1.79
N GLY A 58 -2.32 24.57 1.96
CA GLY A 58 -1.36 24.81 0.88
C GLY A 58 -0.79 23.52 0.27
N CYS A 59 -0.51 22.50 1.11
CA CYS A 59 -0.09 21.18 0.63
C CYS A 59 -1.19 20.48 -0.17
N ARG A 60 -2.44 20.53 0.32
CA ARG A 60 -3.60 19.95 -0.38
C ARG A 60 -3.86 20.64 -1.72
N ALA A 61 -3.73 21.97 -1.79
CA ALA A 61 -3.80 22.70 -3.05
C ALA A 61 -2.68 22.31 -4.04
N ARG A 62 -1.53 21.84 -3.53
CA ARG A 62 -0.42 21.29 -4.31
C ARG A 62 -0.56 19.79 -4.62
N GLY A 63 -1.73 19.21 -4.31
CA GLY A 63 -2.07 17.82 -4.64
C GLY A 63 -1.64 16.79 -3.61
N TRP A 64 -1.26 17.18 -2.38
CA TRP A 64 -0.91 16.24 -1.30
C TRP A 64 -2.13 15.85 -0.47
N GLU A 65 -2.28 14.56 -0.16
CA GLU A 65 -3.28 14.07 0.79
C GLU A 65 -2.65 13.92 2.19
N ASP A 66 -3.46 13.92 3.25
CA ASP A 66 -2.96 13.82 4.63
C ASP A 66 -2.15 12.53 4.86
N ALA A 67 -2.57 11.43 4.22
CA ALA A 67 -1.83 10.16 4.24
C ALA A 67 -0.44 10.28 3.60
N ASP A 68 -0.30 11.09 2.54
CA ASP A 68 0.98 11.35 1.89
C ASP A 68 1.87 12.23 2.77
N LEU A 69 1.30 13.22 3.43
CA LEU A 69 2.03 14.10 4.35
C LEU A 69 2.62 13.29 5.51
N LEU A 70 1.80 12.45 6.16
CA LEU A 70 2.27 11.56 7.22
C LEU A 70 3.36 10.59 6.73
N ARG A 71 3.27 10.14 5.47
CA ARG A 71 4.29 9.30 4.85
C ARG A 71 5.61 10.05 4.65
N MET A 72 5.57 11.28 4.15
CA MET A 72 6.75 12.12 4.00
C MET A 72 7.41 12.40 5.36
N VAL A 73 6.61 12.68 6.39
CA VAL A 73 7.11 12.86 7.76
C VAL A 73 7.79 11.59 8.27
N ARG A 74 7.19 10.41 8.07
CA ARG A 74 7.81 9.13 8.46
C ARG A 74 9.13 8.86 7.71
N ARG A 75 9.23 9.31 6.47
CA ARG A 75 10.38 9.05 5.58
C ARG A 75 11.57 9.96 5.89
N GLU A 76 11.31 11.24 6.13
CA GLU A 76 12.34 12.27 6.21
C GLU A 76 12.63 12.72 7.66
N LEU A 77 11.73 12.43 8.61
CA LEU A 77 11.86 12.84 10.00
C LEU A 77 11.79 11.65 10.97
N ARG A 78 11.92 11.96 12.26
CA ARG A 78 11.95 10.99 13.37
C ARG A 78 10.53 10.58 13.82
N PRO A 79 10.33 9.40 14.44
CA PRO A 79 8.99 8.89 14.80
C PRO A 79 8.11 9.83 15.62
N GLU A 80 8.70 10.69 16.46
CA GLU A 80 8.01 11.72 17.24
C GLU A 80 7.28 12.75 16.35
N HIS A 81 7.84 13.08 15.18
CA HIS A 81 7.21 14.00 14.23
C HIS A 81 5.95 13.42 13.62
N VAL A 82 5.88 12.10 13.43
CA VAL A 82 4.66 11.44 12.91
C VAL A 82 3.52 11.60 13.91
N ARG A 83 3.82 11.51 15.21
CA ARG A 83 2.82 11.73 16.27
C ARG A 83 2.41 13.20 16.37
N LEU A 84 3.36 14.13 16.22
CA LEU A 84 3.06 15.57 16.14
C LEU A 84 2.18 15.89 14.93
N ALA A 85 2.57 15.44 13.74
CA ALA A 85 1.82 15.64 12.50
C ALA A 85 0.42 15.04 12.61
N GLY A 86 0.28 13.81 13.13
CA GLY A 86 -1.02 13.17 13.34
C GLY A 86 -1.96 13.98 14.25
N ARG A 87 -1.42 14.65 15.29
CA ARG A 87 -2.20 15.55 16.14
C ARG A 87 -2.62 16.84 15.42
N LEU A 88 -1.77 17.36 14.53
CA LEU A 88 -2.02 18.58 13.77
C LEU A 88 -2.94 18.36 12.55
N THR A 89 -2.96 17.15 11.99
CA THR A 89 -3.84 16.79 10.86
C THR A 89 -5.23 16.31 11.30
N ALA A 90 -5.39 15.87 12.55
CA ALA A 90 -6.70 15.50 13.07
C ALA A 90 -7.59 16.74 13.15
N ASP A 91 -8.67 16.77 12.34
CA ASP A 91 -9.57 17.92 12.26
C ASP A 91 -10.19 18.29 13.64
N GLY A 92 -9.72 19.41 14.18
CA GLY A 92 -10.55 20.51 14.69
C GLY A 92 -11.37 20.35 15.98
N GLY A 93 -11.39 19.18 16.63
CA GLY A 93 -12.17 18.98 17.87
C GLY A 93 -11.38 19.09 19.18
N GLY A 94 -10.05 19.13 19.10
CA GLY A 94 -9.16 19.10 20.27
C GLY A 94 -8.83 20.48 20.82
N ASP A 95 -8.46 20.53 22.10
CA ASP A 95 -7.84 21.72 22.71
C ASP A 95 -6.52 22.04 21.99
N THR A 96 -6.57 23.05 21.10
CA THR A 96 -5.41 23.53 20.35
C THR A 96 -4.42 24.28 21.22
N ALA A 97 -4.86 24.83 22.35
CA ALA A 97 -4.01 25.52 23.30
C ALA A 97 -3.11 24.52 24.04
N GLY A 98 -3.68 23.43 24.54
CA GLY A 98 -2.96 22.34 25.20
C GLY A 98 -2.19 21.39 24.26
N LEU A 99 -2.30 21.54 22.94
CA LEU A 99 -1.76 20.56 21.96
C LEU A 99 -0.25 20.34 22.13
N LEU A 100 0.54 21.41 22.18
CA LEU A 100 2.00 21.32 22.30
C LEU A 100 2.42 20.83 23.70
N THR A 101 1.68 21.24 24.74
CA THR A 101 1.90 20.76 26.11
C THR A 101 1.65 19.26 26.23
N ALA A 102 0.53 18.77 25.70
CA ALA A 102 0.18 17.35 25.70
C ALA A 102 1.15 16.52 24.88
N TYR A 103 1.61 17.04 23.73
CA TYR A 103 2.65 16.40 22.93
C TYR A 103 3.98 16.33 23.68
N GLY A 104 4.46 17.45 24.23
CA GLY A 104 5.71 17.50 25.01
C GLY A 104 5.68 16.55 26.21
N ALA A 105 4.56 16.46 26.92
CA ALA A 105 4.40 15.52 28.03
C ALA A 105 4.43 14.04 27.57
N ALA A 106 3.77 13.71 26.46
CA ALA A 106 3.76 12.36 25.92
C ALA A 106 5.14 11.89 25.44
N GLU A 107 5.91 12.81 24.84
CA GLU A 107 7.25 12.55 24.32
C GLU A 107 8.38 12.81 25.33
N ARG A 108 8.05 13.37 26.51
CA ARG A 108 9.01 13.81 27.54
C ARG A 108 10.02 14.85 27.01
N LEU A 109 9.53 15.82 26.25
CA LEU A 109 10.31 16.89 25.63
C LEU A 109 10.07 18.22 26.33
N ASP A 110 11.10 19.06 26.41
CA ASP A 110 10.96 20.45 26.83
C ASP A 110 10.37 21.33 25.70
N ARG A 111 10.00 22.58 26.04
CA ARG A 111 9.38 23.51 25.09
C ARG A 111 10.26 23.83 23.89
N PHE A 112 11.56 23.95 24.10
CA PHE A 112 12.52 24.22 23.03
C PHE A 112 12.52 23.05 22.03
N THR A 113 12.63 21.83 22.52
CA THR A 113 12.66 20.62 21.70
C THR A 113 11.33 20.38 20.98
N VAL A 114 10.19 20.70 21.60
CA VAL A 114 8.88 20.70 20.93
C VAL A 114 8.82 21.75 19.83
N ALA A 115 9.30 22.98 20.08
CA ALA A 115 9.33 24.03 19.07
C ALA A 115 10.25 23.63 17.89
N THR A 116 11.41 23.04 18.15
CA THR A 116 12.30 22.50 17.12
C THR A 116 11.59 21.45 16.25
N ALA A 117 10.89 20.49 16.86
CA ALA A 117 10.13 19.49 16.12
C ALA A 117 9.00 20.09 15.24
N VAL A 118 8.34 21.16 15.71
CA VAL A 118 7.37 21.92 14.91
C VAL A 118 8.05 22.57 13.71
N LEU A 119 9.21 23.19 13.90
CA LEU A 119 9.93 23.89 12.85
C LEU A 119 10.53 22.92 11.81
N GLU A 120 11.05 21.77 12.24
CA GLU A 120 11.49 20.67 11.36
C GLU A 120 10.31 20.18 10.49
N LEU A 121 9.12 19.99 11.10
CA LEU A 121 7.90 19.60 10.40
C LEU A 121 7.46 20.66 9.37
N VAL A 122 7.43 21.94 9.77
CA VAL A 122 7.04 23.05 8.90
C VAL A 122 8.00 23.17 7.71
N ARG A 123 9.31 23.04 7.95
CA ARG A 123 10.31 23.08 6.88
C ARG A 123 10.08 21.98 5.86
N LEU A 124 9.81 20.75 6.31
CA LEU A 124 9.51 19.63 5.41
C LEU A 124 8.27 19.93 4.57
N LEU A 125 7.14 20.26 5.22
CA LEU A 125 5.85 20.47 4.55
C LEU A 125 5.87 21.66 3.58
N GLY A 126 6.53 22.76 3.97
CA GLY A 126 6.66 23.97 3.16
C GLY A 126 7.53 23.80 1.92
N ARG A 127 8.40 22.79 1.88
CA ARG A 127 9.30 22.51 0.75
C ARG A 127 8.86 21.37 -0.14
N LEU A 128 7.74 20.71 0.17
CA LEU A 128 7.17 19.72 -0.73
C LEU A 128 6.87 20.37 -2.10
N PRO A 129 7.08 19.68 -3.24
CA PRO A 129 6.73 20.21 -4.56
C PRO A 129 5.20 20.19 -4.79
N GLY A 130 4.77 20.72 -5.94
CA GLY A 130 3.45 20.41 -6.49
C GLY A 130 3.47 19.04 -7.15
N ILE A 131 2.42 18.24 -6.92
CA ILE A 131 2.27 16.91 -7.52
C ILE A 131 0.88 16.75 -8.12
N THR A 132 0.74 15.89 -9.13
CA THR A 132 -0.55 15.62 -9.77
C THR A 132 -1.52 15.08 -8.72
N PRO A 133 -2.60 15.79 -8.36
CA PRO A 133 -3.59 15.28 -7.42
C PRO A 133 -4.22 14.00 -7.99
N PRO A 134 -4.53 13.00 -7.15
CA PRO A 134 -5.28 11.84 -7.63
C PRO A 134 -6.62 12.32 -8.20
N ALA A 135 -7.03 11.78 -9.34
CA ALA A 135 -8.36 12.05 -9.87
C ALA A 135 -9.39 11.60 -8.85
N ALA A 136 -10.22 12.54 -8.39
CA ALA A 136 -11.29 12.23 -7.46
C ALA A 136 -12.16 11.13 -8.08
N PRO A 137 -12.47 10.05 -7.34
CA PRO A 137 -13.43 9.07 -7.81
C PRO A 137 -14.75 9.81 -8.08
N ALA A 138 -15.46 9.43 -9.15
CA ALA A 138 -16.83 9.88 -9.33
C ALA A 138 -17.61 9.58 -8.02
N PRO A 139 -18.47 10.47 -7.52
CA PRO A 139 -19.13 10.28 -6.23
C PRO A 139 -19.88 8.94 -6.23
N ALA A 140 -19.32 7.96 -5.53
CA ALA A 140 -19.93 6.65 -5.38
C ALA A 140 -21.13 6.80 -4.45
N ALA A 141 -22.31 6.41 -4.93
CA ALA A 141 -23.48 6.23 -4.08
C ALA A 141 -23.22 5.05 -3.12
N GLY A 142 -22.69 5.32 -1.93
CA GLY A 142 -22.67 4.37 -0.80
C GLY A 142 -21.28 4.02 -0.28
N GLY A 143 -20.72 4.90 0.58
CA GLY A 143 -19.46 4.69 1.31
C GLY A 143 -19.51 3.65 2.45
N ALA A 144 -20.28 2.58 2.32
CA ALA A 144 -20.24 1.45 3.24
C ALA A 144 -19.67 0.25 2.49
N GLY A 145 -18.39 -0.05 2.70
CA GLY A 145 -17.64 -1.10 1.99
C GLY A 145 -18.51 -2.31 1.67
N HIS A 146 -18.63 -2.57 0.36
CA HIS A 146 -19.56 -3.53 -0.22
C HIS A 146 -19.50 -4.85 0.59
N PRO A 147 -20.64 -5.49 0.94
CA PRO A 147 -20.66 -6.71 1.76
C PRO A 147 -19.67 -7.79 1.30
N MET A 148 -19.41 -7.85 -0.01
CA MET A 148 -18.40 -8.71 -0.61
C MET A 148 -16.98 -8.37 -0.18
N LEU A 149 -16.58 -7.08 -0.20
CA LEU A 149 -15.25 -6.64 0.21
C LEU A 149 -15.00 -6.85 1.70
N ARG A 150 -16.02 -6.71 2.53
CA ARG A 150 -15.95 -7.08 3.96
C ARG A 150 -15.67 -8.57 4.13
N ARG A 151 -16.34 -9.40 3.33
CA ARG A 151 -16.11 -10.86 3.31
C ARG A 151 -14.70 -11.20 2.82
N ILE A 152 -14.20 -10.50 1.80
CA ILE A 152 -12.83 -10.64 1.30
C ILE A 152 -11.82 -10.29 2.40
N ARG A 153 -11.98 -9.14 3.05
CA ARG A 153 -11.12 -8.73 4.19
C ARG A 153 -11.15 -9.76 5.31
N ALA A 154 -12.33 -10.31 5.63
CA ALA A 154 -12.47 -11.35 6.64
C ALA A 154 -11.75 -12.67 6.25
N LEU A 155 -11.82 -13.07 4.97
CA LEU A 155 -11.09 -14.25 4.47
C LEU A 155 -9.58 -14.05 4.55
N LEU A 156 -9.08 -12.87 4.18
CA LEU A 156 -7.65 -12.54 4.26
C LEU A 156 -7.16 -12.44 5.70
N ALA A 157 -7.90 -11.77 6.58
CA ALA A 157 -7.58 -11.73 8.00
C ALA A 157 -7.56 -13.14 8.62
N LYS A 158 -8.48 -14.01 8.20
CA LYS A 158 -8.48 -15.41 8.63
C LYS A 158 -7.26 -16.16 8.10
N ALA A 159 -6.90 -15.97 6.83
CA ALA A 159 -5.70 -16.55 6.23
C ALA A 159 -4.42 -16.12 6.97
N GLU A 160 -4.34 -14.87 7.40
CA GLU A 160 -3.22 -14.33 8.17
C GLU A 160 -3.14 -14.87 9.60
N SER A 161 -4.29 -15.23 10.19
CA SER A 161 -4.37 -15.71 11.58
C SER A 161 -4.16 -17.21 11.75
N THR A 162 -4.28 -18.01 10.69
CA THR A 162 -4.18 -19.48 10.81
C THR A 162 -2.72 -19.94 10.84
N ALA A 163 -2.45 -20.96 11.65
CA ALA A 163 -1.15 -21.62 11.71
C ALA A 163 -0.99 -22.71 10.63
N PHE A 164 -2.08 -23.04 9.91
CA PHE A 164 -2.10 -24.08 8.89
C PHE A 164 -1.86 -23.48 7.51
N PRO A 165 -0.71 -23.78 6.85
CA PRO A 165 -0.39 -23.22 5.55
C PRO A 165 -1.50 -23.50 4.52
N GLU A 166 -1.94 -24.75 4.40
CA GLU A 166 -2.99 -25.15 3.43
C GLU A 166 -4.32 -24.41 3.63
N GLU A 167 -4.70 -24.09 4.88
CA GLU A 167 -5.90 -23.29 5.16
C GLU A 167 -5.70 -21.83 4.74
N ALA A 168 -4.53 -21.25 5.03
CA ALA A 168 -4.19 -19.89 4.62
C ALA A 168 -4.23 -19.74 3.09
N GLU A 169 -3.73 -20.76 2.38
CA GLU A 169 -3.72 -20.84 0.93
C GLU A 169 -5.14 -20.91 0.36
N ALA A 170 -5.99 -21.79 0.90
CA ALA A 170 -7.38 -21.93 0.47
C ALA A 170 -8.21 -20.65 0.71
N LEU A 171 -8.03 -20.01 1.86
CA LEU A 171 -8.73 -18.77 2.20
C LEU A 171 -8.29 -17.60 1.31
N SER A 172 -6.98 -17.48 1.05
CA SER A 172 -6.43 -16.46 0.14
C SER A 172 -6.92 -16.67 -1.29
N ALA A 173 -6.92 -17.92 -1.77
CA ALA A 173 -7.45 -18.28 -3.09
C ALA A 173 -8.94 -17.93 -3.22
N LYS A 174 -9.75 -18.23 -2.18
CA LYS A 174 -11.18 -17.89 -2.18
C LYS A 174 -11.41 -16.39 -2.18
N ALA A 175 -10.60 -15.63 -1.44
CA ALA A 175 -10.65 -14.17 -1.46
C ALA A 175 -10.38 -13.63 -2.87
N GLN A 176 -9.31 -14.10 -3.54
CA GLN A 176 -8.99 -13.69 -4.91
C GLN A 176 -10.14 -13.97 -5.88
N HIS A 177 -10.67 -15.18 -5.87
CA HIS A 177 -11.74 -15.56 -6.78
C HIS A 177 -13.01 -14.70 -6.55
N LEU A 178 -13.37 -14.42 -5.28
CA LEU A 178 -14.48 -13.53 -4.97
C LEU A 178 -14.23 -12.09 -5.44
N MET A 179 -13.00 -11.60 -5.37
CA MET A 179 -12.62 -10.27 -5.87
C MET A 179 -12.73 -10.19 -7.39
N ALA A 180 -12.14 -11.15 -8.09
CA ALA A 180 -12.16 -11.19 -9.55
C ALA A 180 -13.60 -11.24 -10.07
N ARG A 181 -14.45 -12.10 -9.48
CA ARG A 181 -15.87 -12.18 -9.81
C ARG A 181 -16.61 -10.88 -9.51
N HIS A 182 -16.42 -10.31 -8.32
CA HIS A 182 -17.06 -9.06 -7.95
C HIS A 182 -16.70 -7.91 -8.91
N SER A 183 -15.43 -7.82 -9.31
CA SER A 183 -14.99 -6.80 -10.27
C SER A 183 -15.65 -6.99 -11.65
N VAL A 184 -15.80 -8.23 -12.12
CA VAL A 184 -16.52 -8.51 -13.38
C VAL A 184 -18.01 -8.17 -13.25
N ASP A 185 -18.65 -8.53 -12.15
CA ASP A 185 -20.06 -8.20 -11.88
C ASP A 185 -20.28 -6.67 -11.88
N GLU A 186 -19.41 -5.92 -11.19
CA GLU A 186 -19.43 -4.45 -11.19
C GLU A 186 -19.15 -3.84 -12.57
N ALA A 187 -18.36 -4.53 -13.40
CA ALA A 187 -18.13 -4.13 -14.79
C ALA A 187 -19.39 -4.21 -15.63
N LEU A 188 -20.12 -5.32 -15.52
CA LEU A 188 -21.36 -5.53 -16.23
C LEU A 188 -22.45 -4.58 -15.75
N VAL A 189 -22.60 -4.40 -14.43
CA VAL A 189 -23.60 -3.48 -13.87
C VAL A 189 -23.36 -2.05 -14.37
N ALA A 190 -22.13 -1.55 -14.31
CA ALA A 190 -21.82 -0.19 -14.77
C ALA A 190 -21.93 -0.02 -16.29
N GLY A 191 -21.60 -1.05 -17.08
CA GLY A 191 -21.71 -1.03 -18.54
C GLY A 191 -23.14 -0.86 -19.05
N THR A 192 -24.13 -1.25 -18.25
CA THR A 192 -25.56 -1.10 -18.58
C THR A 192 -26.15 0.27 -18.20
N ALA A 193 -25.42 1.11 -17.45
CA ALA A 193 -25.89 2.41 -16.99
C ALA A 193 -25.38 3.57 -17.87
N PRO A 194 -26.26 4.37 -18.51
CA PRO A 194 -25.83 5.58 -19.20
C PRO A 194 -25.31 6.61 -18.18
N GLY A 195 -24.03 6.98 -18.28
CA GLY A 195 -23.37 7.94 -17.39
C GLY A 195 -22.51 7.35 -16.27
N GLY A 196 -22.16 6.06 -16.34
CA GLY A 196 -21.16 5.47 -15.43
C GLY A 196 -19.88 6.32 -15.41
N GLY A 197 -19.44 6.72 -14.21
CA GLY A 197 -18.29 7.62 -14.02
C GLY A 197 -17.00 7.09 -14.65
N GLY A 198 -15.94 7.92 -14.70
CA GLY A 198 -14.62 7.51 -15.20
C GLY A 198 -13.77 6.78 -14.15
N PRO A 199 -12.63 6.21 -14.56
CA PRO A 199 -11.64 5.68 -13.61
C PRO A 199 -11.13 6.77 -12.67
N GLY A 200 -11.00 6.44 -11.39
CA GLY A 200 -10.38 7.28 -10.37
C GLY A 200 -8.90 6.96 -10.20
N ALA A 201 -8.27 7.61 -9.22
CA ALA A 201 -6.90 7.27 -8.80
C ALA A 201 -6.79 7.19 -7.28
N ARG A 202 -5.90 6.31 -6.80
CA ARG A 202 -5.57 6.15 -5.37
C ARG A 202 -4.06 6.07 -5.18
N ARG A 203 -3.53 6.78 -4.18
CA ARG A 203 -2.12 6.66 -3.80
C ARG A 203 -1.93 5.58 -2.75
N ILE A 204 -1.03 4.65 -3.05
CA ILE A 204 -0.69 3.54 -2.16
C ILE A 204 0.78 3.67 -1.78
N GLY A 205 1.05 3.65 -0.47
CA GLY A 205 2.39 3.80 0.07
C GLY A 205 3.31 2.63 -0.25
N VAL A 206 4.56 2.94 -0.57
CA VAL A 206 5.63 1.97 -0.83
C VAL A 206 6.78 2.27 0.12
N GLU A 207 6.81 1.58 1.26
CA GLU A 207 7.72 1.93 2.35
C GLU A 207 9.11 1.32 2.22
N ARG A 208 10.13 2.04 2.70
CA ARG A 208 11.49 1.54 2.88
C ARG A 208 11.51 0.38 3.91
N PRO A 209 12.45 -0.58 3.80
CA PRO A 209 13.40 -0.79 2.71
C PRO A 209 12.76 -1.52 1.51
N TYR A 210 13.52 -1.61 0.41
CA TYR A 210 13.14 -2.35 -0.83
C TYR A 210 11.92 -1.77 -1.55
N GLU A 211 11.91 -0.44 -1.71
CA GLU A 211 10.80 0.26 -2.37
C GLU A 211 10.57 -0.23 -3.80
N ALA A 212 11.62 -0.40 -4.61
CA ALA A 212 11.45 -0.83 -6.01
C ALA A 212 10.82 -2.25 -6.13
N PRO A 213 11.30 -3.29 -5.41
CA PRO A 213 10.61 -4.58 -5.42
C PRO A 213 9.18 -4.54 -4.88
N LYS A 214 8.88 -3.71 -3.87
CA LYS A 214 7.51 -3.53 -3.37
C LYS A 214 6.61 -2.83 -4.39
N ALA A 215 7.12 -1.81 -5.07
CA ALA A 215 6.42 -1.15 -6.18
C ALA A 215 6.17 -2.12 -7.34
N LEU A 216 7.11 -3.03 -7.63
CA LEU A 216 6.91 -4.10 -8.62
C LEU A 216 5.79 -5.06 -8.22
N LEU A 217 5.68 -5.42 -6.94
CA LEU A 217 4.56 -6.23 -6.44
C LEU A 217 3.23 -5.49 -6.61
N LEU A 218 3.19 -4.20 -6.25
CA LEU A 218 1.99 -3.38 -6.41
C LEU A 218 1.58 -3.23 -7.88
N ASP A 219 2.54 -3.04 -8.79
CA ASP A 219 2.30 -3.00 -10.24
C ASP A 219 1.71 -4.32 -10.76
N ALA A 220 2.26 -5.46 -10.31
CA ALA A 220 1.74 -6.77 -10.68
C ALA A 220 0.31 -7.00 -10.17
N VAL A 221 0.00 -6.58 -8.95
CA VAL A 221 -1.36 -6.64 -8.37
C VAL A 221 -2.30 -5.69 -9.11
N ALA A 222 -1.86 -4.47 -9.44
CA ALA A 222 -2.65 -3.51 -10.20
C ALA A 222 -3.00 -4.03 -11.59
N ALA A 223 -2.02 -4.54 -12.33
CA ALA A 223 -2.22 -5.09 -13.66
C ALA A 223 -3.23 -6.25 -13.67
N ALA A 224 -3.14 -7.15 -12.69
CA ALA A 224 -4.07 -8.27 -12.59
C ALA A 224 -5.52 -7.86 -12.24
N ASN A 225 -5.70 -6.66 -11.66
CA ASN A 225 -7.00 -6.08 -11.36
C ASN A 225 -7.39 -4.98 -12.37
N ARG A 226 -6.82 -5.00 -13.60
CA ARG A 226 -7.13 -4.04 -14.69
C ARG A 226 -6.90 -2.56 -14.32
N CYS A 227 -6.01 -2.33 -13.37
CA CYS A 227 -5.53 -1.03 -12.96
C CYS A 227 -4.15 -0.74 -13.58
N ARG A 228 -3.74 0.52 -13.56
CA ARG A 228 -2.38 0.93 -13.93
C ARG A 228 -1.71 1.65 -12.77
N ALA A 229 -0.54 1.17 -12.35
CA ALA A 229 0.25 1.78 -11.29
C ALA A 229 1.38 2.64 -11.87
N VAL A 230 1.58 3.83 -11.32
CA VAL A 230 2.72 4.71 -11.63
C VAL A 230 3.51 4.97 -10.35
N TRP A 231 4.74 4.48 -10.29
CA TRP A 231 5.60 4.60 -9.12
C TRP A 231 6.32 5.96 -9.07
N SER A 232 6.08 6.73 -8.02
CA SER A 232 6.78 7.99 -7.71
C SER A 232 7.84 7.73 -6.63
N ALA A 233 9.02 7.27 -7.06
CA ALA A 233 10.09 6.82 -6.17
C ALA A 233 10.58 7.88 -5.18
N GLU A 234 10.58 9.15 -5.59
CA GLU A 234 10.95 10.30 -4.77
C GLU A 234 10.04 10.50 -3.56
N PHE A 235 8.76 10.13 -3.68
CA PHE A 235 7.75 10.31 -2.64
C PHE A 235 7.33 9.02 -1.92
N GLY A 236 7.87 7.87 -2.34
CA GLY A 236 7.62 6.59 -1.67
C GLY A 236 6.17 6.11 -1.78
N PHE A 237 5.51 6.35 -2.91
CA PHE A 237 4.18 5.81 -3.20
C PHE A 237 4.01 5.51 -4.68
N SER A 238 2.99 4.71 -5.01
CA SER A 238 2.50 4.55 -6.38
C SER A 238 1.08 5.11 -6.49
N THR A 239 0.80 5.80 -7.59
CA THR A 239 -0.56 6.21 -7.95
C THR A 239 -1.17 5.10 -8.79
N VAL A 240 -2.22 4.46 -8.30
CA VAL A 240 -2.97 3.42 -9.01
C VAL A 240 -4.20 4.05 -9.62
N VAL A 241 -4.35 3.92 -10.93
CA VAL A 241 -5.50 4.41 -11.70
C VAL A 241 -6.37 3.22 -12.06
N GLY A 242 -7.68 3.32 -11.81
CA GLY A 242 -8.59 2.18 -11.90
C GLY A 242 -10.03 2.52 -11.58
N TRP A 243 -10.90 1.52 -11.68
CA TRP A 243 -12.28 1.62 -11.19
C TRP A 243 -12.33 1.39 -9.68
N GLU A 244 -13.31 1.97 -8.99
CA GLU A 244 -13.34 1.97 -7.51
C GLU A 244 -13.21 0.57 -6.90
N ALA A 245 -13.99 -0.40 -7.40
CA ALA A 245 -13.91 -1.79 -6.94
C ALA A 245 -12.52 -2.43 -7.15
N ASP A 246 -11.86 -2.08 -8.25
CA ASP A 246 -10.50 -2.55 -8.57
C ASP A 246 -9.44 -1.85 -7.71
N LEU A 247 -9.60 -0.56 -7.42
CA LEU A 247 -8.70 0.19 -6.54
C LEU A 247 -8.73 -0.34 -5.11
N GLU A 248 -9.93 -0.61 -4.58
CA GLU A 248 -10.10 -1.22 -3.26
C GLU A 248 -9.50 -2.63 -3.22
N ALA A 249 -9.67 -3.40 -4.30
CA ALA A 249 -9.07 -4.71 -4.42
C ALA A 249 -7.55 -4.65 -4.38
N VAL A 250 -6.93 -3.78 -5.17
CA VAL A 250 -5.47 -3.62 -5.22
C VAL A 250 -4.88 -3.27 -3.86
N GLU A 251 -5.48 -2.33 -3.13
CA GLU A 251 -4.98 -1.90 -1.82
C GLU A 251 -4.98 -3.02 -0.79
N VAL A 252 -6.09 -3.77 -0.73
CA VAL A 252 -6.24 -4.90 0.20
C VAL A 252 -5.25 -6.03 -0.14
N LEU A 253 -5.13 -6.38 -1.43
CA LEU A 253 -4.25 -7.45 -1.88
C LEU A 253 -2.78 -7.14 -1.67
N TYR A 254 -2.36 -5.95 -2.07
CA TYR A 254 -0.97 -5.53 -1.92
C TYR A 254 -0.55 -5.58 -0.45
N THR A 255 -1.39 -5.06 0.46
CA THR A 255 -1.10 -5.07 1.90
C THR A 255 -0.97 -6.49 2.44
N SER A 256 -1.89 -7.39 2.10
CA SER A 256 -1.85 -8.80 2.55
C SER A 256 -0.63 -9.54 1.98
N LEU A 257 -0.34 -9.37 0.69
CA LEU A 257 0.81 -9.99 0.02
C LEU A 257 2.15 -9.51 0.58
N LEU A 258 2.26 -8.24 1.01
CA LEU A 258 3.45 -7.77 1.72
C LEU A 258 3.64 -8.48 3.06
N VAL A 259 2.58 -8.62 3.85
CA VAL A 259 2.61 -9.35 5.13
C VAL A 259 3.05 -10.80 4.91
N GLN A 260 2.50 -11.45 3.88
CA GLN A 260 2.87 -12.82 3.50
C GLN A 260 4.32 -12.93 3.04
N ALA A 261 4.80 -12.01 2.20
CA ALA A 261 6.19 -11.97 1.75
C ALA A 261 7.15 -11.84 2.95
N GLU A 262 6.83 -10.96 3.90
CA GLU A 262 7.64 -10.79 5.11
C GLU A 262 7.62 -12.02 6.02
N ALA A 263 6.45 -12.64 6.20
CA ALA A 263 6.32 -13.88 6.97
C ALA A 263 7.14 -15.01 6.33
N ALA A 264 7.08 -15.16 5.01
CA ALA A 264 7.86 -16.15 4.27
C ALA A 264 9.37 -15.89 4.35
N MET A 265 9.81 -14.63 4.30
CA MET A 265 11.22 -14.26 4.50
C MET A 265 11.72 -14.62 5.91
N ARG A 266 10.88 -14.46 6.95
CA ARG A 266 11.21 -14.83 8.34
C ARG A 266 11.18 -16.35 8.56
N GLY A 267 10.20 -17.05 7.99
CA GLY A 267 10.01 -18.50 8.12
C GLY A 267 11.11 -19.34 7.46
N GLY A 268 11.83 -18.79 6.46
CA GLY A 268 12.97 -19.43 5.82
C GLY A 268 14.25 -19.50 6.69
N GLY A 269 14.21 -19.03 7.93
CA GLY A 269 15.32 -19.08 8.89
C GLY A 269 15.53 -20.45 9.57
N ALA A 270 14.69 -21.46 9.31
CA ALA A 270 14.95 -22.82 9.77
C ALA A 270 16.12 -23.43 8.96
N PRO A 271 17.21 -23.88 9.60
CA PRO A 271 18.34 -24.47 8.89
C PRO A 271 17.93 -25.83 8.31
N GLY A 272 17.53 -25.84 7.03
CA GLY A 272 17.48 -27.06 6.25
C GLY A 272 18.88 -27.64 6.06
N PRO A 273 19.07 -28.98 6.10
CA PRO A 273 20.37 -29.58 5.92
C PRO A 273 20.77 -29.55 4.43
N ALA A 274 22.06 -29.29 4.18
CA ALA A 274 22.78 -29.35 2.89
C ALA A 274 22.58 -28.10 1.99
N THR A 275 23.59 -27.38 1.50
CA THR A 275 24.99 -27.73 1.19
C THR A 275 25.87 -26.48 1.35
N ARG A 276 26.73 -26.45 2.38
CA ARG A 276 27.81 -25.47 2.47
C ARG A 276 28.82 -25.80 1.37
N ARG A 277 28.83 -25.03 0.27
CA ARG A 277 29.96 -25.00 -0.65
C ARG A 277 31.11 -24.25 0.05
N PRO A 278 32.29 -24.85 0.24
CA PRO A 278 33.39 -24.16 0.92
C PRO A 278 34.04 -23.23 -0.09
N GLY A 279 33.90 -21.91 0.10
CA GLY A 279 34.59 -20.96 -0.77
C GLY A 279 34.22 -19.51 -0.53
N ARG A 280 34.71 -18.92 0.57
CA ARG A 280 35.58 -17.72 0.55
C ARG A 280 35.90 -17.32 2.00
N LYS A 281 37.16 -17.54 2.42
CA LYS A 281 37.71 -16.99 3.66
C LYS A 281 37.74 -15.46 3.54
N GLY A 282 37.15 -14.76 4.50
CA GLY A 282 37.35 -13.33 4.71
C GLY A 282 36.23 -12.67 5.49
N GLY A 283 36.38 -12.59 6.82
CA GLY A 283 35.50 -11.77 7.69
C GLY A 283 35.15 -12.45 9.01
N LYS A 284 35.89 -12.14 10.07
CA LYS A 284 35.51 -12.43 11.47
C LYS A 284 34.21 -11.67 11.80
N GLY A 285 33.14 -12.39 12.15
CA GLY A 285 31.91 -11.82 12.69
C GLY A 285 30.91 -12.91 13.06
N GLY A 286 30.74 -13.12 14.37
CA GLY A 286 29.87 -14.05 15.10
C GLY A 286 28.73 -14.77 14.36
N ALA A 287 28.71 -16.09 14.52
CA ALA A 287 27.51 -16.91 14.33
C ALA A 287 26.42 -16.53 15.35
N ARG A 288 25.46 -15.72 14.91
CA ARG A 288 24.06 -15.73 15.36
C ARG A 288 23.22 -15.96 14.10
N GLY A 289 22.26 -16.88 14.15
CA GLY A 289 21.43 -17.19 12.98
C GLY A 289 20.67 -15.96 12.46
N GLY A 290 20.44 -15.89 11.15
CA GLY A 290 19.23 -15.27 10.61
C GLY A 290 19.35 -14.02 9.72
N ASP A 291 20.50 -13.38 9.56
CA ASP A 291 20.56 -12.19 8.69
C ASP A 291 20.83 -12.56 7.24
N LEU A 292 19.73 -12.80 6.51
CA LEU A 292 19.72 -12.86 5.04
C LEU A 292 20.41 -11.61 4.47
N SER A 293 21.12 -11.72 3.34
CA SER A 293 21.82 -10.56 2.75
C SER A 293 20.83 -9.55 2.15
N ARG A 294 21.28 -8.32 1.86
CA ARG A 294 20.48 -7.33 1.13
C ARG A 294 20.08 -7.85 -0.26
N ASP A 295 21.03 -8.42 -0.98
CA ASP A 295 20.82 -8.96 -2.34
C ASP A 295 19.85 -10.15 -2.32
N PHE A 296 19.89 -10.97 -1.27
CA PHE A 296 18.91 -12.04 -1.04
C PHE A 296 17.50 -11.46 -0.94
N ARG A 297 17.27 -10.49 -0.03
CA ARG A 297 15.93 -9.93 0.22
C ARG A 297 15.38 -9.20 -1.00
N GLU A 298 16.25 -8.47 -1.70
CA GLU A 298 15.90 -7.79 -2.95
C GLU A 298 15.50 -8.81 -4.04
N SER A 299 16.31 -9.86 -4.24
CA SER A 299 16.01 -10.92 -5.23
C SER A 299 14.77 -11.73 -4.88
N PHE A 300 14.55 -11.98 -3.58
CA PHE A 300 13.33 -12.62 -3.06
C PHE A 300 12.09 -11.81 -3.43
N LEU A 301 12.06 -10.52 -3.13
CA LEU A 301 10.88 -9.68 -3.38
C LEU A 301 10.62 -9.51 -4.89
N ILE A 302 11.68 -9.41 -5.71
CA ILE A 302 11.54 -9.36 -7.18
C ILE A 302 10.91 -10.66 -7.71
N ALA A 303 11.44 -11.82 -7.30
CA ALA A 303 10.92 -13.12 -7.73
C ALA A 303 9.49 -13.37 -7.23
N TYR A 304 9.21 -13.00 -5.96
CA TYR A 304 7.89 -13.08 -5.37
C TYR A 304 6.87 -12.24 -6.15
N ALA A 305 7.21 -10.97 -6.44
CA ALA A 305 6.36 -10.07 -7.22
C ALA A 305 6.04 -10.60 -8.62
N GLY A 306 7.07 -11.03 -9.37
CA GLY A 306 6.88 -11.57 -10.71
C GLY A 306 5.98 -12.81 -10.71
N ARG A 307 6.23 -13.74 -9.78
CA ARG A 307 5.44 -14.97 -9.69
C ARG A 307 4.01 -14.73 -9.23
N ILE A 308 3.77 -13.85 -8.27
CA ILE A 308 2.42 -13.44 -7.89
C ILE A 308 1.67 -12.82 -9.09
N GLY A 309 2.34 -11.96 -9.86
CA GLY A 309 1.77 -11.37 -11.07
C GLY A 309 1.27 -12.40 -12.08
N GLU A 310 2.09 -13.40 -12.42
CA GLU A 310 1.71 -14.49 -13.32
C GLU A 310 0.44 -15.22 -12.84
N ARG A 311 0.36 -15.47 -11.53
CA ARG A 311 -0.73 -16.24 -10.92
C ARG A 311 -2.03 -15.44 -10.83
N LEU A 312 -1.95 -14.18 -10.43
CA LEU A 312 -3.11 -13.30 -10.41
C LEU A 312 -3.65 -13.08 -11.83
N ALA A 313 -2.77 -12.94 -12.83
CA ALA A 313 -3.18 -12.84 -14.23
C ALA A 313 -3.83 -14.13 -14.78
N ALA A 314 -3.42 -15.31 -14.30
CA ALA A 314 -4.12 -16.56 -14.62
C ALA A 314 -5.52 -16.58 -13.99
N ALA A 315 -5.64 -16.29 -12.70
CA ALA A 315 -6.94 -16.29 -12.02
C ALA A 315 -7.92 -15.24 -12.56
N ALA A 316 -7.43 -14.07 -12.98
CA ALA A 316 -8.24 -13.05 -13.61
C ALA A 316 -8.80 -13.51 -14.97
N ARG A 317 -8.02 -14.28 -15.75
CA ARG A 317 -8.48 -14.89 -17.01
C ARG A 317 -9.54 -15.95 -16.74
N ASP A 318 -9.28 -16.88 -15.82
CA ASP A 318 -10.22 -17.94 -15.46
C ASP A 318 -11.57 -17.36 -14.99
N ALA A 319 -11.55 -16.33 -14.14
CA ALA A 319 -12.78 -15.67 -13.68
C ALA A 319 -13.55 -14.95 -14.80
N THR A 320 -12.83 -14.43 -15.80
CA THR A 320 -13.45 -13.78 -16.97
C THR A 320 -14.10 -14.82 -17.88
N GLU A 321 -13.45 -15.97 -18.09
CA GLU A 321 -13.99 -17.10 -18.85
C GLU A 321 -15.24 -17.66 -18.16
N GLU A 322 -15.18 -17.94 -16.85
CA GLU A 322 -16.33 -18.40 -16.06
C GLU A 322 -17.52 -17.43 -16.14
N ALA A 323 -17.28 -16.13 -16.09
CA ALA A 323 -18.33 -15.12 -16.19
C ALA A 323 -18.96 -15.06 -17.59
N ALA A 324 -18.15 -15.21 -18.65
CA ALA A 324 -18.63 -15.28 -20.02
C ALA A 324 -19.50 -16.53 -20.25
N GLU A 325 -19.12 -17.66 -19.66
CA GLU A 325 -19.88 -18.91 -19.73
C GLU A 325 -21.18 -18.87 -18.92
N ALA A 326 -21.13 -18.37 -17.68
CA ALA A 326 -22.29 -18.35 -16.77
C ALA A 326 -23.32 -17.26 -17.10
N GLY A 327 -22.87 -16.12 -17.65
CA GLY A 327 -23.73 -14.99 -17.98
C GLY A 327 -24.39 -15.06 -19.35
N GLY A 328 -23.95 -15.98 -20.23
CA GLY A 328 -24.42 -16.08 -21.62
C GLY A 328 -24.19 -14.81 -22.46
N SER A 329 -23.45 -13.83 -21.93
CA SER A 329 -23.30 -12.50 -22.51
C SER A 329 -21.95 -12.37 -23.20
N THR A 330 -21.99 -12.22 -24.52
CA THR A 330 -20.80 -11.88 -25.34
C THR A 330 -20.24 -10.48 -25.01
N GLU A 331 -20.92 -9.72 -24.13
CA GLU A 331 -20.58 -8.34 -23.77
C GLU A 331 -19.52 -8.21 -22.66
N VAL A 332 -19.18 -9.28 -21.92
CA VAL A 332 -18.17 -9.22 -20.84
C VAL A 332 -16.83 -8.70 -21.37
N LEU A 333 -16.30 -9.31 -22.44
CA LEU A 333 -14.99 -8.97 -22.99
C LEU A 333 -14.94 -7.54 -23.56
N PRO A 334 -15.91 -7.07 -24.37
CA PRO A 334 -15.97 -5.68 -24.80
C PRO A 334 -16.01 -4.66 -23.66
N VAL A 335 -16.79 -4.91 -22.60
CA VAL A 335 -16.90 -4.01 -21.45
C VAL A 335 -15.56 -3.91 -20.71
N LEU A 336 -14.90 -5.04 -20.46
CA LEU A 336 -13.61 -5.07 -19.80
C LEU A 336 -12.53 -4.36 -20.65
N ALA A 337 -12.51 -4.59 -21.96
CA ALA A 337 -11.57 -3.92 -22.86
C ALA A 337 -11.80 -2.39 -22.90
N ALA A 338 -13.07 -1.94 -22.92
CA ALA A 338 -13.38 -0.51 -22.87
C ALA A 338 -12.92 0.13 -21.56
N ARG A 339 -13.07 -0.58 -20.44
CA ARG A 339 -12.56 -0.13 -19.13
C ARG A 339 -11.04 -0.01 -19.09
N GLU A 340 -10.31 -0.99 -19.61
CA GLU A 340 -8.86 -0.95 -19.69
C GLU A 340 -8.36 0.23 -20.54
N VAL A 341 -9.00 0.49 -21.68
CA VAL A 341 -8.70 1.68 -22.51
C VAL A 341 -8.96 2.98 -21.75
N ALA A 342 -10.07 3.05 -21.00
CA ALA A 342 -10.38 4.23 -20.19
C ALA A 342 -9.32 4.46 -19.09
N VAL A 343 -8.89 3.40 -18.39
CA VAL A 343 -7.82 3.45 -17.39
C VAL A 343 -6.51 3.90 -18.01
N GLY A 344 -6.14 3.35 -19.16
CA GLY A 344 -4.93 3.73 -19.90
C GLY A 344 -4.91 5.22 -20.25
N ARG A 345 -5.99 5.73 -20.84
CA ARG A 345 -6.13 7.16 -21.17
C ARG A 345 -6.06 8.05 -19.93
N ALA A 346 -6.72 7.67 -18.85
CA ALA A 346 -6.68 8.43 -17.60
C ALA A 346 -5.27 8.47 -17.00
N ALA A 347 -4.56 7.34 -17.01
CA ALA A 347 -3.18 7.27 -16.54
C ALA A 347 -2.21 8.10 -17.41
N ASP A 348 -2.33 8.03 -18.73
CA ASP A 348 -1.50 8.83 -19.66
C ASP A 348 -1.77 10.33 -19.53
N ALA A 349 -3.02 10.73 -19.26
CA ALA A 349 -3.37 12.13 -19.01
C ALA A 349 -2.79 12.65 -17.69
N MET A 350 -2.77 11.84 -16.63
CA MET A 350 -2.20 12.21 -15.33
C MET A 350 -0.67 12.19 -15.34
N PHE A 351 -0.08 11.25 -16.07
CA PHE A 351 1.36 10.99 -16.09
C PHE A 351 1.86 10.87 -17.55
N PRO A 352 1.97 12.00 -18.27
CA PRO A 352 2.40 12.00 -19.67
C PRO A 352 3.86 11.53 -19.83
N GLU A 353 4.68 11.75 -18.80
CA GLU A 353 6.08 11.33 -18.77
C GLU A 353 6.26 10.16 -17.80
N THR A 354 6.31 8.94 -18.35
CA THR A 354 6.61 7.73 -17.57
C THR A 354 7.76 6.96 -18.21
N ARG A 355 8.51 6.23 -17.39
CA ARG A 355 9.59 5.34 -17.84
C ARG A 355 9.39 3.95 -17.26
N THR A 356 9.64 2.93 -18.06
CA THR A 356 9.63 1.54 -17.60
C THR A 356 10.97 1.21 -16.97
N GLN A 357 10.97 0.72 -15.74
CA GLN A 357 12.14 0.17 -15.08
C GLN A 357 12.04 -1.35 -15.01
N ARG A 358 13.13 -2.05 -15.33
CA ARG A 358 13.24 -3.50 -15.13
C ARG A 358 14.17 -3.78 -13.95
N LEU A 359 13.72 -4.63 -13.04
CA LEU A 359 14.52 -5.08 -11.90
C LEU A 359 15.15 -6.44 -12.21
N ARG A 360 16.32 -6.70 -11.63
CA ARG A 360 17.05 -7.97 -11.78
C ARG A 360 17.49 -8.46 -10.40
N GLY A 361 17.16 -9.71 -10.07
CA GLY A 361 17.70 -10.39 -8.90
C GLY A 361 19.18 -10.72 -9.09
N ARG A 362 19.97 -10.56 -8.03
CA ARG A 362 21.42 -10.86 -8.00
C ARG A 362 21.76 -12.09 -7.17
N ASP A 363 20.79 -12.61 -6.41
CA ASP A 363 20.95 -13.75 -5.52
C ASP A 363 20.01 -14.88 -5.94
N ARG A 364 20.59 -16.04 -6.26
CA ARG A 364 19.84 -17.21 -6.75
C ARG A 364 18.97 -17.83 -5.66
N GLU A 365 19.47 -17.90 -4.43
CA GLU A 365 18.73 -18.51 -3.32
C GLU A 365 17.51 -17.65 -2.94
N GLY A 366 17.70 -16.33 -2.90
CA GLY A 366 16.63 -15.36 -2.73
C GLY A 366 15.58 -15.50 -3.82
N TRP A 367 16.00 -15.61 -5.07
CA TRP A 367 15.10 -15.85 -6.20
C TRP A 367 14.27 -17.14 -6.04
N GLU A 368 14.93 -18.28 -5.83
CA GLU A 368 14.28 -19.58 -5.66
C GLU A 368 13.27 -19.58 -4.50
N ARG A 369 13.65 -19.01 -3.35
CA ARG A 369 12.77 -18.90 -2.18
C ARG A 369 11.62 -17.91 -2.39
N GLY A 370 11.87 -16.82 -3.12
CA GLY A 370 10.83 -15.84 -3.49
C GLY A 370 9.76 -16.47 -4.37
N THR A 371 10.17 -17.19 -5.42
CA THR A 371 9.26 -17.95 -6.28
C THR A 371 8.48 -18.98 -5.49
N ALA A 372 9.14 -19.81 -4.66
CA ALA A 372 8.47 -20.84 -3.88
C ALA A 372 7.50 -20.24 -2.83
N ALA A 373 7.85 -19.10 -2.23
CA ALA A 373 6.95 -18.38 -1.35
C ALA A 373 5.73 -17.83 -2.10
N ALA A 374 5.92 -17.32 -3.30
CA ALA A 374 4.82 -16.87 -4.15
C ALA A 374 3.93 -18.03 -4.61
N ASP A 375 4.48 -19.23 -4.85
CA ASP A 375 3.71 -20.44 -5.19
C ASP A 375 2.82 -20.89 -4.02
N ARG A 376 3.29 -20.74 -2.78
CA ARG A 376 2.47 -20.99 -1.58
C ARG A 376 1.46 -19.89 -1.33
N ALA A 377 1.83 -18.62 -1.47
CA ALA A 377 1.00 -17.46 -1.10
C ALA A 377 -0.36 -17.34 -1.82
N ALA A 378 -0.65 -18.17 -2.83
CA ALA A 378 -1.93 -18.14 -3.54
C ALA A 378 -2.34 -19.52 -4.08
N PHE A 379 -3.60 -19.63 -4.50
CA PHE A 379 -4.27 -20.66 -5.33
C PHE A 379 -4.13 -22.17 -5.02
N HIS A 380 -5.25 -22.73 -4.53
CA HIS A 380 -5.97 -23.78 -5.27
C HIS A 380 -7.40 -23.28 -5.60
N GLY A 381 -7.73 -23.19 -6.88
CA GLY A 381 -9.13 -23.17 -7.33
C GLY A 381 -9.73 -24.58 -7.26
N PRO A 382 -11.06 -24.74 -7.21
CA PRO A 382 -11.67 -26.06 -7.27
C PRO A 382 -11.41 -26.65 -8.66
N ALA A 383 -10.35 -27.44 -8.82
CA ALA A 383 -10.17 -28.26 -10.01
C ALA A 383 -11.38 -29.17 -10.13
N GLY A 384 -12.07 -29.06 -11.26
CA GLY A 384 -13.18 -29.92 -11.62
C GLY A 384 -12.84 -31.38 -11.37
N ALA A 385 -13.68 -32.03 -10.59
CA ALA A 385 -13.76 -33.48 -10.56
C ALA A 385 -14.18 -33.95 -11.97
N GLY A 386 -13.19 -34.23 -12.83
CA GLY A 386 -13.40 -34.97 -14.07
C GLY A 386 -14.06 -36.33 -13.78
N PRO A 387 -14.75 -36.92 -14.76
CA PRO A 387 -15.76 -37.95 -14.55
C PRO A 387 -15.13 -39.24 -14.03
N GLY A 388 -15.24 -39.44 -12.72
CA GLY A 388 -14.84 -40.65 -12.03
C GLY A 388 -15.85 -41.77 -12.26
N ARG A 389 -15.70 -42.47 -13.38
CA ARG A 389 -15.98 -43.90 -13.61
C ARG A 389 -17.32 -44.42 -13.08
N GLU A 390 -18.19 -44.76 -14.03
CA GLU A 390 -19.21 -45.81 -13.89
C GLU A 390 -18.63 -47.00 -13.09
N ARG A 391 -19.10 -47.14 -11.85
CA ARG A 391 -19.02 -48.41 -11.15
C ARG A 391 -20.05 -49.30 -11.82
N GLY A 392 -19.55 -50.37 -12.43
CA GLY A 392 -20.33 -51.36 -13.13
C GLY A 392 -21.57 -51.79 -12.33
N ARG A 393 -22.70 -51.78 -13.04
CA ARG A 393 -23.82 -52.68 -12.75
C ARG A 393 -23.27 -54.08 -12.53
N GLY A 394 -23.39 -54.58 -11.30
CA GLY A 394 -23.27 -56.01 -11.03
C GLY A 394 -24.33 -56.79 -11.83
N PRO A 395 -24.02 -58.03 -12.21
CA PRO A 395 -24.88 -58.82 -13.07
C PRO A 395 -26.18 -59.17 -12.34
N GLY A 396 -27.31 -59.06 -13.06
CA GLY A 396 -28.63 -59.46 -12.57
C GLY A 396 -28.69 -60.97 -12.29
N PRO A 397 -29.59 -61.40 -11.39
CA PRO A 397 -29.79 -62.82 -11.11
C PRO A 397 -30.42 -63.52 -12.32
N SER A 398 -29.85 -64.70 -12.65
CA SER A 398 -30.34 -65.60 -13.69
C SER A 398 -31.81 -65.99 -13.47
N PRO A 399 -32.61 -66.15 -14.55
CA PRO A 399 -33.93 -66.75 -14.46
C PRO A 399 -33.80 -68.28 -14.35
N GLY A 400 -34.15 -68.82 -13.19
CA GLY A 400 -34.43 -70.24 -13.04
C GLY A 400 -35.77 -70.57 -13.68
N SER A 401 -35.75 -71.38 -14.73
CA SER A 401 -36.94 -71.95 -15.35
C SER A 401 -37.25 -73.33 -14.77
N ARG A 402 -38.54 -73.58 -14.53
CA ARG A 402 -39.26 -74.87 -14.41
C ARG A 402 -39.21 -75.60 -13.07
N GLY A 403 -40.42 -75.94 -12.62
CA GLY A 403 -40.75 -76.74 -11.44
C GLY A 403 -42.15 -76.36 -10.98
#